data_AF-A0ABD5ZYH6-F1
#
_entry.id   AF-A0ABD5ZYH6-F1
#
_cell.length_a   1.000
_cell.length_b   1.000
_cell.length_c   1.000
_cell.angle_alpha   90.00
_cell.angle_beta   90.00
_cell.angle_gamma   90.00
#
_symmetry.space_group_name_H-M   'P 1'
#
loop_
_entity.id
_entity.type
_entity.pdbx_description
1 polymer ?
#
loop_
_entity_poly.entity_id
_entity_poly.type
_entity_poly.pdbx_seq_one_letter_code
_entity_poly.pdbx_strand_id
1 'polypeptide(L)'
;MSDTIDLAWGHGDAGTPLSAFDAALADAGIHNYNLVTYSSVIPPNRSVVRTGRVEADYGVGRPVGTVLAAAETTRSNETVAAGLGWIRAEEGGVLMESTAGSEAAVRSDLHEKLADAKAVRDWNWRGNAELEVREHTVDRTGAVVVAAVYGPLAYADTSAGSVR
;
A
#
# COMPACT_ATOMS: atom_id res chain seq x y z
N MET A 1 3.56 -18.23 2.97
CA MET A 1 3.16 -16.80 2.88
C MET A 1 1.82 -16.67 3.57
N SER A 2 1.53 -15.54 4.22
CA SER A 2 0.21 -15.33 4.85
C SER A 2 -0.91 -15.41 3.80
N ASP A 3 -2.11 -15.81 4.21
CA ASP A 3 -3.31 -15.75 3.37
C ASP A 3 -3.86 -14.31 3.28
N THR A 4 -3.37 -13.37 4.08
CA THR A 4 -3.85 -11.97 4.12
C THR A 4 -2.83 -11.00 3.56
N ILE A 5 -3.28 -10.01 2.80
CA ILE A 5 -2.52 -8.80 2.44
C ILE A 5 -2.97 -7.72 3.41
N ASP A 6 -2.05 -7.25 4.23
CA ASP A 6 -2.38 -6.30 5.30
C ASP A 6 -2.41 -4.88 4.73
N LEU A 7 -3.51 -4.19 4.93
CA LEU A 7 -3.69 -2.81 4.54
C LEU A 7 -3.40 -1.93 5.75
N ALA A 8 -2.30 -1.21 5.67
CA ALA A 8 -1.81 -0.32 6.71
C ALA A 8 -1.70 1.10 6.16
N TRP A 9 -1.75 2.07 7.06
CA TRP A 9 -1.66 3.48 6.72
C TRP A 9 -1.01 4.25 7.85
N GLY A 10 -0.48 5.41 7.53
CA GLY A 10 0.12 6.27 8.52
C GLY A 10 0.35 7.66 8.00
N HIS A 11 0.62 8.58 8.90
CA HIS A 11 1.07 9.92 8.57
C HIS A 11 2.24 10.33 9.46
N GLY A 12 2.99 11.33 9.03
CA GLY A 12 4.16 11.79 9.76
C GLY A 12 4.53 13.21 9.40
N ASP A 13 4.97 13.98 10.38
CA ASP A 13 5.56 15.30 10.21
C ASP A 13 7.04 15.25 10.59
N ALA A 14 7.88 15.98 9.86
CA ALA A 14 9.32 16.03 10.14
C ALA A 14 10.00 17.29 9.58
N GLY A 15 11.32 17.38 9.74
CA GLY A 15 12.11 18.48 9.20
C GLY A 15 12.33 18.43 7.68
N THR A 16 12.17 17.25 7.06
CA THR A 16 12.38 17.04 5.62
C THR A 16 11.30 16.11 5.05
N PRO A 17 11.03 16.13 3.73
CA PRO A 17 10.02 15.26 3.11
C PRO A 17 10.32 13.77 3.35
N LEU A 18 11.58 13.36 3.16
CA LEU A 18 11.99 11.97 3.38
C LEU A 18 11.80 11.52 4.84
N SER A 19 12.11 12.39 5.80
CA SER A 19 11.89 12.08 7.22
C SER A 19 10.40 12.02 7.58
N ALA A 20 9.56 12.82 6.93
CA ALA A 20 8.11 12.79 7.13
C ALA A 20 7.51 11.50 6.54
N PHE A 21 7.99 11.11 5.37
CA PHE A 21 7.65 9.83 4.75
C PHE A 21 8.08 8.64 5.63
N ASP A 22 9.31 8.64 6.15
CA ASP A 22 9.78 7.61 7.09
C ASP A 22 8.91 7.53 8.36
N ALA A 23 8.55 8.69 8.94
CA ALA A 23 7.63 8.75 10.07
C ALA A 23 6.24 8.17 9.72
N ALA A 24 5.71 8.44 8.53
CA ALA A 24 4.46 7.86 8.06
C ALA A 24 4.55 6.33 7.87
N LEU A 25 5.69 5.82 7.37
CA LEU A 25 5.96 4.38 7.33
C LEU A 25 6.06 3.78 8.74
N ALA A 26 6.58 4.53 9.71
CA ALA A 26 6.70 4.09 11.10
C ALA A 26 5.34 4.02 11.79
N ASP A 27 4.45 4.95 11.49
CA ASP A 27 3.06 4.95 11.93
C ASP A 27 2.26 3.78 11.32
N ALA A 28 2.52 3.44 10.05
CA ALA A 28 1.97 2.27 9.38
C ALA A 28 2.60 0.92 9.81
N GLY A 29 3.69 0.94 10.61
CA GLY A 29 4.37 -0.28 11.09
C GLY A 29 5.31 -0.95 10.06
N ILE A 30 5.74 -0.24 9.01
CA ILE A 30 6.54 -0.82 7.91
C ILE A 30 7.89 -0.13 7.65
N HIS A 31 8.26 0.89 8.43
CA HIS A 31 9.55 1.62 8.32
C HIS A 31 10.82 0.75 8.38
N ASN A 32 10.79 -0.37 9.10
CA ASN A 32 11.98 -1.22 9.28
C ASN A 32 12.19 -2.24 8.15
N TYR A 33 11.39 -2.18 7.08
CA TYR A 33 11.45 -3.12 5.97
C TYR A 33 11.97 -2.47 4.69
N ASN A 34 12.61 -3.27 3.84
CA ASN A 34 12.94 -2.86 2.48
C ASN A 34 11.71 -3.08 1.60
N LEU A 35 10.97 -2.01 1.31
CA LEU A 35 9.73 -2.10 0.53
C LEU A 35 10.03 -2.36 -0.95
N VAL A 36 9.44 -3.42 -1.49
CA VAL A 36 9.55 -3.82 -2.90
C VAL A 36 8.21 -3.54 -3.57
N THR A 37 8.17 -2.53 -4.45
CA THR A 37 6.95 -2.13 -5.13
C THR A 37 6.44 -3.20 -6.09
N TYR A 38 5.16 -3.57 -5.94
CA TYR A 38 4.43 -4.48 -6.82
C TYR A 38 3.53 -3.70 -7.78
N SER A 39 3.26 -4.30 -8.94
CA SER A 39 2.42 -3.74 -10.00
C SER A 39 0.90 -3.86 -9.75
N SER A 40 0.48 -4.08 -8.51
CA SER A 40 -0.93 -3.98 -8.10
C SER A 40 -1.89 -5.14 -8.44
N VAL A 41 -1.43 -6.41 -8.38
CA VAL A 41 -2.28 -7.61 -8.55
C VAL A 41 -2.47 -8.38 -7.24
N ILE A 42 -3.72 -8.69 -6.89
CA ILE A 42 -4.09 -9.54 -5.74
C ILE A 42 -4.19 -11.01 -6.19
N PRO A 43 -3.44 -11.96 -5.60
CA PRO A 43 -3.59 -13.39 -5.88
C PRO A 43 -4.99 -13.93 -5.51
N PRO A 44 -5.51 -14.95 -6.22
CA PRO A 44 -6.86 -15.49 -6.01
C PRO A 44 -7.10 -15.97 -4.58
N ASN A 45 -6.09 -16.54 -3.95
CA ASN A 45 -6.19 -17.16 -2.64
C ASN A 45 -5.83 -16.23 -1.47
N ARG A 46 -5.61 -14.93 -1.71
CA ARG A 46 -5.30 -13.98 -0.63
C ARG A 46 -6.42 -13.00 -0.41
N SER A 47 -6.61 -12.51 0.81
CA SER A 47 -7.61 -11.49 1.15
C SER A 47 -6.96 -10.19 1.60
N VAL A 48 -7.50 -9.04 1.20
CA VAL A 48 -7.05 -7.73 1.71
C VAL A 48 -7.74 -7.47 3.04
N VAL A 49 -6.97 -7.15 4.08
CA VAL A 49 -7.49 -6.93 5.44
C VAL A 49 -7.05 -5.56 5.94
N ARG A 50 -7.99 -4.75 6.41
CA ARG A 50 -7.69 -3.44 7.03
C ARG A 50 -7.11 -3.67 8.42
N THR A 51 -5.80 -3.61 8.54
CA THR A 51 -5.11 -3.76 9.84
C THR A 51 -4.81 -2.41 10.48
N GLY A 52 -4.70 -1.34 9.67
CA GLY A 52 -4.31 -0.01 10.12
C GLY A 52 -2.81 0.10 10.35
N ARG A 53 -2.24 -0.84 11.07
CA ARG A 53 -0.80 -0.97 11.31
C ARG A 53 -0.36 -2.41 11.07
N VAL A 54 0.84 -2.60 10.52
CA VAL A 54 1.45 -3.94 10.43
C VAL A 54 2.10 -4.28 11.77
N GLU A 55 1.57 -5.31 12.43
CA GLU A 55 2.10 -5.82 13.72
C GLU A 55 3.08 -6.99 13.54
N ALA A 56 3.11 -7.60 12.36
CA ALA A 56 4.00 -8.72 12.07
C ALA A 56 5.46 -8.24 12.04
N ASP A 57 6.34 -8.95 12.75
CA ASP A 57 7.79 -8.75 12.68
C ASP A 57 8.40 -9.65 11.60
N TYR A 58 8.82 -9.03 10.49
CA TYR A 58 9.50 -9.72 9.38
C TYR A 58 11.03 -9.68 9.49
N GLY A 59 11.57 -9.00 10.51
CA GLY A 59 12.99 -8.69 10.68
C GLY A 59 13.43 -7.42 9.94
N VAL A 60 14.31 -6.65 10.58
CA VAL A 60 14.86 -5.39 10.03
C VAL A 60 15.55 -5.63 8.68
N GLY A 61 15.26 -4.78 7.70
CA GLY A 61 15.83 -4.84 6.36
C GLY A 61 15.28 -5.97 5.48
N ARG A 62 14.29 -6.73 5.97
CA ARG A 62 13.65 -7.77 5.17
C ARG A 62 12.96 -7.16 3.94
N PRO A 63 13.15 -7.71 2.73
CA PRO A 63 12.39 -7.29 1.55
C PRO A 63 10.93 -7.70 1.69
N VAL A 64 10.03 -6.73 1.59
CA VAL A 64 8.58 -6.92 1.76
C VAL A 64 7.87 -6.37 0.53
N GLY A 65 7.01 -7.19 -0.09
CA GLY A 65 6.26 -6.79 -1.27
C GLY A 65 5.12 -5.84 -0.90
N THR A 66 5.02 -4.70 -1.58
CA THR A 66 4.02 -3.67 -1.27
C THR A 66 3.44 -3.01 -2.50
N VAL A 67 2.16 -2.64 -2.44
CA VAL A 67 1.59 -1.55 -3.26
C VAL A 67 1.43 -0.36 -2.34
N LEU A 68 1.90 0.82 -2.74
CA LEU A 68 2.01 1.99 -1.87
C LEU A 68 1.48 3.24 -2.59
N ALA A 69 0.53 3.92 -1.96
CA ALA A 69 0.20 5.30 -2.24
C ALA A 69 0.88 6.19 -1.19
N ALA A 70 1.58 7.23 -1.62
CA ALA A 70 2.26 8.15 -0.73
C ALA A 70 2.22 9.57 -1.29
N ALA A 71 1.88 10.53 -0.44
CA ALA A 71 1.89 11.94 -0.77
C ALA A 71 2.62 12.73 0.31
N GLU A 72 3.36 13.76 -0.09
CA GLU A 72 4.12 14.63 0.80
C GLU A 72 3.92 16.09 0.40
N THR A 73 4.07 16.99 1.38
CA THR A 73 4.15 18.42 1.14
C THR A 73 5.09 19.09 2.16
N THR A 74 5.69 20.20 1.75
CA THR A 74 6.50 21.12 2.58
C THR A 74 5.78 22.43 2.87
N ARG A 75 4.48 22.51 2.54
CA ARG A 75 3.67 23.70 2.74
C ARG A 75 2.84 23.58 4.01
N SER A 76 3.01 24.56 4.89
CA SER A 76 2.21 24.68 6.10
C SER A 76 0.71 24.80 5.81
N ASN A 77 -0.09 24.07 6.58
CA ASN A 77 -1.55 23.97 6.50
C ASN A 77 -2.09 23.41 5.18
N GLU A 78 -1.27 22.76 4.37
CA GLU A 78 -1.75 22.02 3.20
C GLU A 78 -2.21 20.61 3.59
N THR A 79 -3.29 20.15 2.99
CA THR A 79 -3.76 18.77 3.10
C THR A 79 -3.25 17.97 1.92
N VAL A 80 -2.64 16.82 2.22
CA VAL A 80 -2.32 15.78 1.23
C VAL A 80 -3.10 14.53 1.55
N ALA A 81 -3.50 13.78 0.52
CA ALA A 81 -4.25 12.54 0.66
C ALA A 81 -3.63 11.44 -0.22
N ALA A 82 -3.67 10.21 0.30
CA ALA A 82 -3.25 9.00 -0.39
C ALA A 82 -4.27 7.89 -0.16
N GLY A 83 -4.40 6.97 -1.11
CA GLY A 83 -5.33 5.86 -0.97
C GLY A 83 -5.10 4.72 -1.92
N LEU A 84 -5.60 3.56 -1.52
CA LEU A 84 -5.67 2.35 -2.31
C LEU A 84 -7.12 1.96 -2.53
N GLY A 85 -7.46 1.60 -3.76
CA GLY A 85 -8.72 0.97 -4.12
C GLY A 85 -8.48 -0.45 -4.62
N TRP A 86 -9.41 -1.38 -4.36
CA TRP A 86 -9.32 -2.73 -4.88
C TRP A 86 -10.67 -3.33 -5.25
N ILE A 87 -10.62 -4.32 -6.14
CA ILE A 87 -11.76 -5.19 -6.45
C ILE A 87 -11.26 -6.61 -6.70
N ARG A 88 -12.09 -7.59 -6.33
CA ARG A 88 -11.77 -9.03 -6.42
C ARG A 88 -12.39 -9.67 -7.64
N ALA A 89 -11.78 -10.75 -8.09
CA ALA A 89 -12.29 -11.64 -9.12
C ALA A 89 -11.97 -13.09 -8.76
N GLU A 90 -12.49 -14.05 -9.52
CA GLU A 90 -12.14 -15.47 -9.35
C GLU A 90 -10.66 -15.74 -9.59
N GLU A 91 -10.09 -15.03 -10.56
CA GLU A 91 -8.71 -15.11 -11.01
C GLU A 91 -7.75 -14.40 -10.05
N GLY A 92 -8.26 -13.57 -9.13
CA GLY A 92 -7.44 -12.70 -8.29
C GLY A 92 -8.14 -11.43 -7.83
N GLY A 93 -7.55 -10.31 -8.24
CA GLY A 93 -8.04 -8.97 -8.00
C GLY A 93 -6.99 -7.95 -8.40
N VAL A 94 -7.39 -6.69 -8.36
CA VAL A 94 -6.53 -5.55 -8.68
C VAL A 94 -6.54 -4.57 -7.53
N LEU A 95 -5.40 -3.92 -7.32
CA LEU A 95 -5.25 -2.71 -6.51
C LEU A 95 -4.97 -1.54 -7.44
N MET A 96 -5.39 -0.35 -7.06
CA MET A 96 -5.02 0.90 -7.72
C MET A 96 -4.65 1.92 -6.65
N GLU A 97 -3.54 2.61 -6.85
CA GLU A 97 -3.09 3.70 -5.99
C GLU A 97 -3.49 5.08 -6.50
N SER A 98 -3.70 6.03 -5.59
CA SER A 98 -4.01 7.42 -5.92
C SER A 98 -3.55 8.37 -4.83
N THR A 99 -3.26 9.61 -5.24
CA THR A 99 -2.90 10.72 -4.36
C THR A 99 -3.53 12.01 -4.87
N ALA A 100 -3.99 12.88 -3.97
CA ALA A 100 -4.54 14.19 -4.31
C ALA A 100 -4.48 15.14 -3.10
N GLY A 101 -4.99 16.36 -3.23
CA GLY A 101 -5.10 17.32 -2.12
C GLY A 101 -6.31 17.14 -1.19
N SER A 102 -7.08 16.05 -1.32
CA SER A 102 -8.21 15.73 -0.44
C SER A 102 -8.63 14.26 -0.58
N GLU A 103 -9.25 13.69 0.45
CA GLU A 103 -9.80 12.33 0.35
C GLU A 103 -10.84 12.21 -0.77
N ALA A 104 -11.66 13.23 -0.99
CA ALA A 104 -12.73 13.19 -1.99
C ALA A 104 -12.18 13.02 -3.41
N ALA A 105 -11.10 13.75 -3.73
CA ALA A 105 -10.43 13.63 -5.03
C ALA A 105 -9.78 12.25 -5.21
N VAL A 106 -9.11 11.72 -4.18
CA VAL A 106 -8.54 10.36 -4.19
C VAL A 106 -9.63 9.32 -4.43
N ARG A 107 -10.76 9.41 -3.73
CA ARG A 107 -11.89 8.48 -3.90
C ARG A 107 -12.48 8.51 -5.31
N SER A 108 -12.59 9.70 -5.92
CA SER A 108 -13.08 9.83 -7.30
C SER A 108 -12.14 9.14 -8.29
N ASP A 109 -10.85 9.45 -8.22
CA ASP A 109 -9.82 8.88 -9.11
C ASP A 109 -9.71 7.35 -8.95
N LEU A 110 -9.79 6.85 -7.71
CA LEU A 110 -9.77 5.39 -7.47
C LEU A 110 -10.97 4.67 -8.09
N HIS A 111 -12.17 5.25 -8.10
CA HIS A 111 -13.31 4.64 -8.77
C HIS A 111 -13.12 4.56 -10.29
N GLU A 112 -12.59 5.62 -10.91
CA GLU A 112 -12.28 5.65 -12.34
C GLU A 112 -11.21 4.61 -12.69
N LYS A 113 -10.10 4.61 -11.95
CA LYS A 113 -9.02 3.62 -12.10
C LYS A 113 -9.50 2.18 -11.97
N LEU A 114 -10.37 1.89 -11.00
CA LEU A 114 -10.93 0.55 -10.83
C LEU A 114 -11.88 0.18 -11.97
N ALA A 115 -12.65 1.13 -12.51
CA ALA A 115 -13.49 0.90 -13.69
C ALA A 115 -12.63 0.56 -14.92
N ASP A 116 -11.56 1.31 -15.16
CA ASP A 116 -10.60 1.05 -16.25
C ASP A 116 -9.90 -0.31 -16.08
N ALA A 117 -9.46 -0.61 -14.86
CA ALA A 117 -8.82 -1.89 -14.56
C ALA A 117 -9.75 -3.09 -14.82
N LYS A 118 -11.06 -2.92 -14.60
CA LYS A 118 -12.07 -3.92 -14.95
C LYS A 118 -12.27 -4.06 -16.45
N ALA A 119 -12.28 -2.95 -17.19
CA ALA A 119 -12.55 -2.94 -18.62
C ALA A 119 -11.45 -3.64 -19.46
N VAL A 120 -10.20 -3.66 -18.98
CA VAL A 120 -9.07 -4.28 -19.71
C VAL A 120 -8.87 -5.77 -19.42
N ARG A 121 -9.66 -6.38 -18.53
CA ARG A 121 -9.51 -7.80 -18.15
C ARG A 121 -10.83 -8.54 -18.33
N ASP A 122 -10.72 -9.72 -18.91
CA ASP A 122 -11.81 -10.69 -19.00
C ASP A 122 -11.81 -11.60 -17.76
N TRP A 123 -12.18 -11.03 -16.61
CA TRP A 123 -12.18 -11.69 -15.29
C TRP A 123 -13.58 -11.72 -14.68
N ASN A 124 -13.84 -12.74 -13.87
CA ASN A 124 -15.09 -12.91 -13.14
C ASN A 124 -15.10 -12.06 -11.86
N TRP A 125 -15.40 -10.77 -12.01
CA TRP A 125 -15.43 -9.80 -10.89
C TRP A 125 -16.45 -10.18 -9.80
N ARG A 126 -16.05 -9.97 -8.54
CA ARG A 126 -16.82 -10.29 -7.33
C ARG A 126 -16.97 -9.07 -6.43
N GLY A 127 -18.18 -8.90 -5.88
CA GLY A 127 -18.48 -7.86 -4.90
C GLY A 127 -18.38 -6.45 -5.47
N ASN A 128 -18.19 -5.48 -4.57
CA ASN A 128 -18.03 -4.07 -4.91
C ASN A 128 -16.56 -3.66 -4.80
N ALA A 129 -16.21 -2.56 -5.46
CA ALA A 129 -14.95 -1.88 -5.18
C ALA A 129 -14.89 -1.45 -3.72
N GLU A 130 -13.72 -1.63 -3.12
CA GLU A 130 -13.40 -1.21 -1.76
C GLU A 130 -12.25 -0.21 -1.80
N LEU A 131 -12.29 0.76 -0.89
CA LEU A 131 -11.27 1.81 -0.81
C LEU A 131 -10.75 1.94 0.62
N GLU A 132 -9.51 2.40 0.75
CA GLU A 132 -8.91 2.92 1.96
C GLU A 132 -8.16 4.20 1.60
N VAL A 133 -8.54 5.30 2.23
CA VAL A 133 -8.03 6.64 1.91
C VAL A 133 -7.74 7.35 3.22
N ARG A 134 -6.61 8.05 3.25
CA ARG A 134 -6.19 8.88 4.37
C ARG A 134 -5.74 10.23 3.86
N GLU A 135 -6.05 11.27 4.63
CA GLU A 135 -5.49 12.60 4.46
C GLU A 135 -4.73 13.04 5.71
N HIS A 136 -3.80 13.96 5.51
CA HIS A 136 -3.03 14.59 6.58
C HIS A 136 -2.90 16.08 6.28
N THR A 137 -3.30 16.93 7.25
CA THR A 137 -3.08 18.37 7.19
C THR A 137 -1.76 18.68 7.88
N VAL A 138 -0.80 19.16 7.10
CA VAL A 138 0.60 19.29 7.49
C VAL A 138 0.85 20.60 8.24
N ASP A 139 1.60 20.57 9.34
CA ASP A 139 2.03 21.80 10.03
C ASP A 139 3.12 22.54 9.24
N ARG A 140 4.14 21.81 8.76
CA ARG A 140 5.20 22.36 7.90
C ARG A 140 5.64 21.41 6.79
N THR A 141 6.16 20.25 7.16
CA THR A 141 6.53 19.20 6.21
C THR A 141 5.98 17.89 6.71
N GLY A 142 5.18 17.24 5.88
CA GLY A 142 4.41 16.07 6.30
C GLY A 142 4.10 15.14 5.14
N ALA A 143 3.82 13.89 5.47
CA ALA A 143 3.49 12.85 4.52
C ALA A 143 2.34 11.98 5.02
N VAL A 144 1.63 11.37 4.08
CA VAL A 144 0.59 10.35 4.33
C VAL A 144 0.84 9.15 3.42
N VAL A 145 0.66 7.95 3.96
CA VAL A 145 0.85 6.69 3.24
C VAL A 145 -0.34 5.76 3.44
N VAL A 146 -0.67 5.00 2.39
CA VAL A 146 -1.56 3.83 2.45
C VAL A 146 -0.89 2.70 1.68
N ALA A 147 -0.69 1.56 2.33
CA ALA A 147 0.09 0.44 1.82
C ALA A 147 -0.67 -0.88 1.92
N ALA A 148 -0.65 -1.67 0.85
CA ALA A 148 -1.04 -3.07 0.85
C ALA A 148 0.22 -3.94 0.94
N VAL A 149 0.37 -4.67 2.03
CA VAL A 149 1.59 -5.37 2.44
C VAL A 149 1.41 -6.87 2.23
N TYR A 150 2.15 -7.42 1.27
CA TYR A 150 2.08 -8.83 0.88
C TYR A 150 2.91 -9.72 1.81
N GLY A 151 3.79 -9.12 2.63
CA GLY A 151 4.73 -9.81 3.48
C GLY A 151 6.08 -10.06 2.79
N PRO A 152 6.97 -10.82 3.44
CA PRO A 152 8.35 -10.97 3.00
C PRO A 152 8.45 -11.75 1.69
N LEU A 153 9.34 -11.33 0.80
CA LEU A 153 9.68 -12.11 -0.39
C LEU A 153 10.32 -13.42 0.03
N ALA A 154 9.91 -14.52 -0.59
CA ALA A 154 10.60 -15.79 -0.45
C ALA A 154 11.88 -15.74 -1.30
N TYR A 155 13.03 -15.89 -0.66
CA TYR A 155 14.25 -16.22 -1.38
C TYR A 155 14.25 -17.72 -1.63
N ALA A 156 14.46 -18.14 -2.88
CA ALA A 156 14.87 -19.52 -3.13
C ALA A 156 16.25 -19.68 -2.51
N ASP A 157 16.35 -20.43 -1.42
CA ASP A 157 17.63 -20.82 -0.88
C ASP A 157 18.28 -21.82 -1.86
N THR A 158 19.16 -21.32 -2.73
CA THR A 158 19.90 -22.15 -3.67
C THR A 158 21.06 -22.91 -3.01
N SER A 159 21.22 -22.84 -1.69
CA SER A 159 22.30 -23.54 -0.99
C SER A 159 22.02 -25.02 -0.65
N ALA A 160 20.87 -25.57 -1.06
CA ALA A 160 20.61 -27.02 -1.03
C ALA A 160 21.12 -27.74 -2.31
N GLY A 161 22.33 -27.41 -2.77
CA GLY A 161 23.06 -28.15 -3.80
C GLY A 161 24.16 -28.99 -3.15
N SER A 162 23.79 -30.10 -2.52
CA SER A 162 24.74 -31.07 -1.96
C SER A 162 25.76 -31.48 -3.03
N VAL A 163 27.02 -31.32 -2.68
CA VAL A 163 28.16 -32.04 -3.25
C VAL A 163 27.77 -33.51 -3.48
N ARG A 164 27.95 -33.99 -4.71
CA ARG A 164 28.25 -35.37 -5.04
C ARG A 164 29.28 -35.39 -6.15
#